data_AF-I3II96-F1
#
_entry.id   AF-I3II96-F1
#
_cell.length_a   1.000
_cell.length_b   1.000
_cell.length_c   1.000
_cell.angle_alpha   90.00
_cell.angle_beta   90.00
_cell.angle_gamma   90.00
#
_symmetry.space_group_name_H-M   'P 1'
#
loop_
_entity.id
_entity.type
_entity.pdbx_description
1 polymer ?
#
loop_
_entity_poly.entity_id
_entity_poly.type
_entity_poly.pdbx_seq_one_letter_code
_entity_poly.pdbx_strand_id
1 'polypeptide(L)'
;MKKAIWRAFPVIVFIAFASCNTSSTAVPISADVVNSREEVITMQVIVQVSADVASALHQRGTLTAKSKELVRIIEIFNLTLHPMHRDTDDPNLQSYFIVEVPDHATAQRVTDRLRRLEAVKAAYVKPPDELP
;
A
#
# COMPACT_ATOMS: atom_id res chain seq x y z
N MET A 1 -31.65 14.64 34.54
CA MET A 1 -31.02 13.82 35.60
C MET A 1 -31.16 12.34 35.23
N LYS A 2 -30.05 11.67 34.87
CA LYS A 2 -29.71 10.27 35.19
C LYS A 2 -28.41 9.91 34.47
N LYS A 3 -27.37 9.69 35.27
CA LYS A 3 -26.01 9.25 34.92
C LYS A 3 -26.06 7.79 34.47
N ALA A 4 -25.19 7.39 33.55
CA ALA A 4 -24.62 6.04 33.51
C ALA A 4 -23.33 6.04 32.69
N ILE A 5 -22.22 6.17 33.42
CA ILE A 5 -20.85 5.92 32.98
C ILE A 5 -20.65 4.40 33.08
N TRP A 6 -20.27 3.73 31.99
CA TRP A 6 -19.69 2.40 32.07
C TRP A 6 -18.45 2.33 31.17
N ARG A 7 -17.29 2.37 31.83
CA ARG A 7 -15.99 1.98 31.29
C ARG A 7 -15.96 0.45 31.22
N ALA A 8 -15.61 -0.12 30.08
CA ALA A 8 -15.20 -1.51 29.97
C ALA A 8 -13.93 -1.57 29.10
N PHE A 9 -12.79 -1.63 29.78
CA PHE A 9 -11.54 -2.12 29.23
C PHE A 9 -11.54 -3.65 29.31
N PRO A 10 -11.02 -4.35 28.30
CA PRO A 10 -10.20 -5.52 28.61
C PRO A 10 -8.87 -5.50 27.85
N VAL A 11 -7.77 -5.56 28.60
CA VAL A 11 -6.87 -6.73 28.74
C VAL A 11 -5.99 -6.92 27.49
N ILE A 12 -4.80 -6.31 27.55
CA ILE A 12 -3.67 -6.58 26.63
C ILE A 12 -3.00 -7.86 27.13
N VAL A 13 -3.11 -8.93 26.33
CA VAL A 13 -2.34 -10.17 26.53
C VAL A 13 -0.98 -9.98 25.86
N PHE A 14 0.08 -9.86 26.67
CA PHE A 14 1.46 -9.94 26.22
C PHE A 14 1.83 -11.41 26.03
N ILE A 15 2.03 -11.84 24.78
CA ILE A 15 2.65 -13.14 24.48
C ILE A 15 4.16 -12.91 24.33
N ALA A 16 4.92 -13.41 25.32
CA ALA A 16 6.37 -13.49 25.26
C ALA A 16 6.77 -14.64 24.31
N PHE A 17 7.52 -14.33 23.25
CA PHE A 17 8.20 -15.34 22.44
C PHE A 17 9.64 -15.47 22.96
N ALA A 18 9.89 -16.53 23.73
CA ALA A 18 11.23 -17.04 23.97
C ALA A 18 11.48 -18.20 23.02
N SER A 19 12.40 -18.04 22.07
CA SER A 19 13.03 -19.16 21.38
C SER A 19 14.49 -18.80 21.10
N CYS A 20 15.35 -19.18 22.03
CA CYS A 20 16.78 -19.36 21.78
C CYS A 20 16.95 -20.79 21.25
N ASN A 21 17.62 -20.96 20.11
CA ASN A 21 18.69 -21.95 20.11
C ASN A 21 19.81 -21.62 19.11
N THR A 22 21.00 -21.95 19.58
CA THR A 22 22.35 -21.58 19.12
C THR A 22 22.97 -22.74 18.34
N SER A 23 23.76 -22.46 17.30
CA SER A 23 24.99 -23.16 16.82
C SER A 23 25.17 -22.85 15.31
N SER A 24 26.13 -22.01 14.88
CA SER A 24 27.57 -22.27 14.72
C SER A 24 27.91 -23.26 13.60
N THR A 25 28.27 -22.72 12.43
CA THR A 25 29.37 -23.18 11.57
C THR A 25 29.79 -22.03 10.65
N ALA A 26 31.05 -21.64 10.75
CA ALA A 26 31.69 -20.66 9.88
C ALA A 26 32.14 -21.31 8.57
N VAL A 27 31.96 -20.61 7.45
CA VAL A 27 32.78 -20.75 6.25
C VAL A 27 33.07 -19.34 5.73
N PRO A 28 34.34 -18.93 5.59
CA PRO A 28 34.69 -17.64 5.00
C PRO A 28 34.89 -17.81 3.49
N ILE A 29 34.19 -17.01 2.69
CA ILE A 29 34.59 -16.81 1.29
C ILE A 29 34.32 -15.36 0.92
N SER A 30 35.42 -14.61 0.81
CA SER A 30 35.47 -13.36 0.09
C SER A 30 34.98 -13.58 -1.34
N ALA A 31 33.95 -12.86 -1.71
CA ALA A 31 33.69 -12.46 -3.08
C ALA A 31 33.06 -11.07 -3.02
N ASP A 32 33.91 -10.06 -3.24
CA ASP A 32 33.51 -8.85 -3.95
C ASP A 32 32.75 -9.25 -5.21
N VAL A 33 31.42 -9.24 -5.21
CA VAL A 33 30.62 -9.14 -6.44
C VAL A 33 29.36 -8.35 -6.14
N VAL A 34 29.47 -7.05 -6.40
CA VAL A 34 28.44 -6.16 -6.92
C VAL A 34 27.11 -6.23 -6.18
N ASN A 35 26.85 -5.15 -5.45
CA ASN A 35 25.53 -4.59 -5.20
C ASN A 35 24.82 -4.37 -6.55
N SER A 36 24.44 -5.47 -7.21
CA SER A 36 23.55 -5.52 -8.34
C SER A 36 22.21 -5.20 -7.71
N ARG A 37 21.93 -3.91 -7.62
CA ARG A 37 20.57 -3.42 -7.78
C ARG A 37 20.04 -4.21 -8.97
N GLU A 38 19.27 -5.27 -8.71
CA GLU A 38 18.17 -5.55 -9.61
C GLU A 38 17.47 -4.20 -9.68
N GLU A 39 17.75 -3.47 -10.75
CA GLU A 39 16.86 -2.47 -11.26
C GLU A 39 15.63 -3.28 -11.66
N VAL A 40 14.85 -3.70 -10.65
CA VAL A 40 13.56 -4.31 -10.87
C VAL A 40 12.83 -3.22 -11.60
N ILE A 41 12.55 -3.43 -12.88
CA ILE A 41 11.76 -2.51 -13.68
C ILE A 41 10.36 -2.56 -13.09
N THR A 42 10.14 -1.80 -12.03
CA THR A 42 8.86 -1.70 -11.35
C THR A 42 7.96 -0.86 -12.21
N MET A 43 6.83 -1.43 -12.62
CA MET A 43 5.81 -0.66 -13.30
C MET A 43 5.00 0.12 -12.27
N GLN A 44 4.44 1.24 -12.70
CA GLN A 44 3.62 2.08 -11.84
C GLN A 44 2.19 2.05 -12.38
N VAL A 45 1.24 1.73 -11.52
CA VAL A 45 -0.18 1.89 -11.80
C VAL A 45 -0.64 3.18 -11.17
N ILE A 46 -1.16 4.09 -11.99
CA ILE A 46 -1.75 5.34 -11.53
C ILE A 46 -3.24 5.12 -11.36
N VAL A 47 -3.75 5.48 -10.18
CA VAL A 47 -5.14 5.30 -9.78
C VAL A 47 -5.71 6.65 -9.40
N GLN A 48 -6.79 7.03 -10.06
CA GLN A 48 -7.61 8.17 -9.69
C GLN A 48 -8.82 7.69 -8.91
N VAL A 49 -8.95 8.11 -7.66
CA VAL A 49 -10.08 7.77 -6.79
C VAL A 49 -11.12 8.90 -6.76
N SER A 50 -12.30 8.63 -6.21
CA SER A 50 -13.28 9.69 -5.95
C SER A 50 -12.80 10.65 -4.84
N ALA A 51 -13.27 11.89 -4.86
CA ALA A 51 -12.88 12.91 -3.88
C ALA A 51 -13.19 12.51 -2.43
N ASP A 52 -14.32 11.82 -2.21
CA ASP A 52 -14.72 11.30 -0.90
C ASP A 52 -13.72 10.25 -0.39
N VAL A 53 -13.23 9.39 -1.28
CA VAL A 53 -12.25 8.34 -0.96
C VAL A 53 -10.86 8.95 -0.77
N ALA A 54 -10.45 9.88 -1.63
CA ALA A 54 -9.20 10.61 -1.50
C ALA A 54 -9.10 11.29 -0.13
N SER A 55 -10.14 12.04 0.25
CA SER A 55 -10.20 12.74 1.53
C SER A 55 -10.07 11.76 2.72
N ALA A 56 -10.76 10.61 2.65
CA ALA A 56 -10.68 9.59 3.69
C ALA A 56 -9.28 8.95 3.81
N LEU A 57 -8.59 8.74 2.69
CA LEU A 57 -7.23 8.17 2.66
C LEU A 57 -6.17 9.14 3.17
N HIS A 58 -6.27 10.44 2.84
CA HIS A 58 -5.30 11.46 3.27
C HIS A 58 -5.47 11.86 4.73
N GLN A 59 -6.70 12.03 5.20
CA GLN A 59 -6.98 12.56 6.54
C GLN A 59 -6.73 11.54 7.67
N ARG A 60 -6.27 10.31 7.35
CA ARG A 60 -6.19 9.16 8.29
C ARG A 60 -7.46 9.02 9.13
N GLY A 61 -8.59 9.42 8.56
CA GLY A 61 -9.88 9.47 9.23
C GLY A 61 -10.61 8.14 9.13
N THR A 62 -11.93 8.18 9.34
CA THR A 62 -12.77 7.00 9.19
C THR A 62 -12.82 6.58 7.73
N LEU A 63 -12.20 5.45 7.40
CA LEU A 63 -12.31 4.85 6.08
C LEU A 63 -13.78 4.54 5.75
N THR A 64 -14.26 5.09 4.65
CA THR A 64 -15.56 4.76 4.06
C THR A 64 -15.57 3.32 3.54
N ALA A 65 -16.75 2.71 3.38
CA ALA A 65 -16.86 1.35 2.83
C ALA A 65 -16.11 1.20 1.48
N LYS A 66 -16.21 2.22 0.62
CA LYS A 66 -15.52 2.30 -0.67
C LYS A 66 -13.99 2.34 -0.53
N SER A 67 -13.47 3.15 0.40
CA SER A 67 -12.03 3.21 0.66
C SER A 67 -11.48 1.92 1.29
N LYS A 68 -12.26 1.24 2.15
CA LYS A 68 -11.88 -0.05 2.73
C LYS A 68 -11.76 -1.15 1.67
N GLU A 69 -12.68 -1.15 0.70
CA GLU A 69 -12.64 -2.12 -0.39
C GLU A 69 -11.40 -1.93 -1.27
N LEU A 70 -11.06 -0.67 -1.58
CA LEU A 70 -9.83 -0.31 -2.27
C LEU A 70 -8.59 -0.82 -1.52
N VAL A 71 -8.46 -0.48 -0.23
CA VAL A 71 -7.31 -0.91 0.59
C VAL A 71 -7.22 -2.43 0.67
N ARG A 72 -8.35 -3.13 0.85
CA ARG A 72 -8.38 -4.61 0.88
C ARG A 72 -7.85 -5.21 -0.42
N ILE A 73 -8.18 -4.64 -1.58
CA ILE A 73 -7.66 -5.14 -2.86
C ILE A 73 -6.15 -4.94 -2.94
N ILE A 74 -5.67 -3.76 -2.57
CA ILE A 74 -4.23 -3.47 -2.53
C ILE A 74 -3.49 -4.44 -1.58
N GLU A 75 -4.05 -4.74 -0.40
CA GLU A 75 -3.53 -5.72 0.56
C GLU A 75 -3.52 -7.15 0.00
N ILE A 76 -4.57 -7.59 -0.71
CA ILE A 76 -4.63 -8.93 -1.33
C ILE A 76 -3.48 -9.14 -2.32
N PHE A 77 -3.08 -8.10 -3.03
CA PHE A 77 -1.96 -8.15 -3.96
C PHE A 77 -0.60 -7.88 -3.27
N ASN A 78 -0.57 -7.66 -1.95
CA ASN A 78 0.61 -7.25 -1.18
C ASN A 78 1.30 -6.01 -1.76
N LEU A 79 0.50 -5.07 -2.26
CA LEU A 79 1.00 -3.83 -2.86
C LEU A 79 0.89 -2.68 -1.87
N THR A 80 1.60 -1.60 -2.16
CA THR A 80 1.51 -0.37 -1.38
C THR A 80 0.91 0.75 -2.22
N LEU A 81 -0.01 1.50 -1.62
CA LEU A 81 -0.62 2.67 -2.23
C LEU A 81 0.11 3.92 -1.74
N HIS A 82 0.66 4.70 -2.65
CA HIS A 82 1.34 5.95 -2.35
C HIS A 82 0.56 7.14 -2.94
N PRO A 83 0.26 8.18 -2.16
CA PRO A 83 -0.30 9.40 -2.74
C PRO A 83 0.72 10.05 -3.66
N MET A 84 0.30 10.37 -4.89
CA MET A 84 1.15 10.98 -5.91
C MET A 84 1.49 12.43 -5.56
N HIS A 85 0.56 13.15 -4.93
CA HIS A 85 0.71 14.54 -4.53
C HIS A 85 0.37 14.70 -3.04
N ARG A 86 1.39 14.79 -2.18
CA ARG A 86 1.23 14.97 -0.73
C ARG A 86 1.19 16.43 -0.29
N ASP A 87 1.89 17.30 -1.01
CA ASP A 87 2.13 18.70 -0.62
C ASP A 87 1.24 19.69 -1.39
N THR A 88 0.10 19.22 -1.89
CA THR A 88 -0.87 20.04 -2.61
C THR A 88 -2.18 20.09 -1.87
N ASP A 89 -2.83 21.24 -1.85
CA ASP A 89 -4.19 21.43 -1.32
C ASP A 89 -5.26 21.26 -2.40
N ASP A 90 -4.87 21.02 -3.66
CA ASP A 90 -5.83 20.81 -4.75
C ASP A 90 -6.51 19.43 -4.60
N PRO A 91 -7.84 19.37 -4.35
CA PRO A 91 -8.56 18.13 -4.16
C PRO A 91 -8.54 17.21 -5.39
N ASN A 92 -8.37 17.77 -6.59
CA ASN A 92 -8.25 16.98 -7.81
C ASN A 92 -6.90 16.27 -7.86
N LEU A 93 -5.81 16.94 -7.47
CA LEU A 93 -4.47 16.35 -7.46
C LEU A 93 -4.31 15.34 -6.32
N GLN A 94 -4.92 15.59 -5.17
CA GLN A 94 -4.95 14.62 -4.06
C GLN A 94 -5.69 13.32 -4.41
N SER A 95 -6.50 13.29 -5.47
CA SER A 95 -7.20 12.08 -5.91
C SER A 95 -6.32 11.06 -6.62
N TYR A 96 -5.06 11.40 -6.91
CA TYR A 96 -4.13 10.52 -7.61
C TYR A 96 -3.22 9.77 -6.66
N PHE A 97 -3.16 8.45 -6.86
CA PHE A 97 -2.31 7.53 -6.13
C PHE A 97 -1.50 6.67 -7.11
N ILE A 98 -0.32 6.26 -6.67
CA ILE A 98 0.61 5.39 -7.36
C ILE A 98 0.63 4.05 -6.63
N VAL A 99 0.59 2.97 -7.39
CA VAL A 99 0.85 1.61 -6.91
C VAL A 99 2.03 1.06 -7.69
N GLU A 100 3.09 0.70 -6.99
CA GLU A 100 4.25 0.04 -7.59
C GLU A 100 3.97 -1.45 -7.71
N VAL A 101 4.21 -2.00 -8.89
CA VAL A 101 3.99 -3.43 -9.20
C VAL A 101 5.22 -4.02 -9.87
N PRO A 102 5.52 -5.31 -9.59
CA PRO A 102 6.76 -5.94 -10.07
C PRO A 102 6.73 -6.26 -11.56
N ASP A 103 5.56 -6.48 -12.15
CA ASP A 103 5.43 -6.95 -13.53
C ASP A 103 4.14 -6.44 -14.21
N HIS A 104 4.15 -6.43 -15.54
CA HIS A 104 3.03 -5.96 -16.36
C HIS A 104 1.76 -6.81 -16.21
N ALA A 105 1.90 -8.13 -16.04
CA ALA A 105 0.72 -9.00 -15.91
C ALA A 105 -0.01 -8.74 -14.59
N THR A 106 0.74 -8.51 -13.50
CA THR A 106 0.19 -8.05 -12.22
C THR A 106 -0.39 -6.64 -12.35
N ALA A 107 0.29 -5.73 -13.04
CA ALA A 107 -0.22 -4.38 -13.29
C ALA A 107 -1.60 -4.39 -13.96
N GLN A 108 -1.78 -5.22 -15.00
CA GLN A 108 -3.05 -5.38 -15.70
C GLN A 108 -4.12 -5.98 -14.80
N ARG A 109 -3.81 -7.07 -14.07
CA ARG A 109 -4.77 -7.71 -13.14
C ARG A 109 -5.26 -6.75 -12.05
N VAL A 110 -4.33 -5.98 -11.48
CA VAL A 110 -4.64 -4.96 -10.47
C VAL A 110 -5.48 -3.86 -11.08
N THR A 111 -5.08 -3.33 -12.24
CA THR A 111 -5.83 -2.28 -12.96
C THR A 111 -7.26 -2.72 -13.26
N ASP A 112 -7.45 -3.93 -13.81
CA ASP A 112 -8.78 -4.48 -14.11
C ASP A 112 -9.64 -4.68 -12.87
N ARG A 113 -9.03 -5.03 -11.73
CA ARG A 113 -9.75 -5.17 -10.47
C ARG A 113 -10.14 -3.81 -9.90
N LEU A 114 -9.22 -2.84 -9.94
CA LEU A 114 -9.45 -1.49 -9.44
C LEU A 114 -10.52 -0.76 -10.25
N ARG A 115 -10.54 -0.91 -11.58
CA ARG A 115 -11.56 -0.29 -12.45
C ARG A 115 -12.99 -0.76 -12.19
N ARG A 116 -13.19 -1.90 -11.54
CA ARG A 116 -14.52 -2.40 -11.17
C ARG A 116 -15.05 -1.79 -9.87
N LEU A 117 -14.21 -1.07 -9.12
CA LEU A 117 -14.61 -0.45 -7.87
C LEU A 117 -15.27 0.90 -8.13
N GLU A 118 -16.40 1.15 -7.47
CA GLU A 118 -17.03 2.48 -7.49
C GLU A 118 -16.15 3.58 -6.87
N ALA A 119 -15.15 3.18 -6.08
CA ALA A 119 -14.18 4.08 -5.46
C ALA A 119 -13.21 4.68 -6.50
N VAL A 120 -13.02 4.02 -7.65
CA VAL A 120 -12.00 4.33 -8.64
C VAL A 120 -12.67 4.97 -9.85
N LYS A 121 -12.23 6.18 -10.20
CA LYS A 121 -12.68 6.88 -11.42
C LYS A 121 -11.88 6.42 -12.64
N ALA A 122 -10.58 6.23 -12.47
CA ALA A 122 -9.69 5.78 -13.53
C ALA A 122 -8.52 5.00 -12.92
N ALA A 123 -8.03 4.00 -13.65
CA ALA A 123 -6.75 3.35 -13.33
C ALA A 123 -6.06 2.98 -14.64
N TYR A 124 -4.76 3.24 -14.73
CA TYR A 124 -3.95 2.96 -15.91
C TYR A 124 -2.52 2.62 -15.52
N VAL A 125 -1.85 1.82 -16.34
CA VAL A 125 -0.45 1.45 -16.16
C VAL A 125 0.41 2.51 -16.85
N LYS A 126 1.35 3.10 -16.12
CA LYS A 126 2.39 3.96 -16.68
C LYS A 126 3.45 3.06 -17.32
N PRO A 127 3.82 3.29 -18.60
CA PRO A 127 4.95 2.58 -19.19
C PRO A 127 6.25 2.93 -18.44
N PRO A 128 7.23 2.01 -18.39
CA PRO A 128 8.55 2.33 -17.87
C PRO A 128 9.15 3.46 -18.71
N ASP A 129 9.75 4.45 -18.06
CA ASP A 129 10.38 5.57 -18.77
C ASP A 129 11.60 5.01 -19.53
N GLU A 130 11.55 4.97 -20.87
CA GLU A 130 12.72 4.68 -21.70
C GLU A 130 13.65 5.91 -21.62
N LEU A 131 14.80 5.77 -20.95
CA LEU A 131 15.85 6.79 -20.97
C LEU A 131 16.44 6.89 -22.39
N PRO A 132 16.56 8.11 -22.98
CA PRO A 132 17.12 8.31 -24.31
C PRO A 132 18.64 8.07 -24.41
#